data_AF-A0A7S1GA44-F1
#
_entry.id   AF-A0A7S1GA44-F1
#
_cell.length_a   1.000
_cell.length_b   1.000
_cell.length_c   1.000
_cell.angle_alpha   90.00
_cell.angle_beta   90.00
_cell.angle_gamma   90.00
#
_symmetry.space_group_name_H-M   'P 1'
#
loop_
_entity.id
_entity.type
_entity.pdbx_description
1 polymer ?
#
loop_
_entity_poly.entity_id
_entity_poly.type
_entity_poly.pdbx_seq_one_letter_code
_entity_poly.pdbx_strand_id
1 'polypeptide(L)'
;PSCGVSSASAAARTTATLALTGLTGETTYDVWVACASATDPPTAQAAATKLTVTTADNTPPEFIAGFPNVENVTPTSADVVVQLNEPGRIWWSVLLAGTLPPAVSDAGLAGGPVVVTAARTTLRIPVTGMLPATAYTLYVVAEDAAVPPNRAAQPGSKAFSTTALACADGVKNGDETDVDCGGSVCGQCALQRDCLVGTDCGSGVCDAVSRTCVAPCDDGIQNGDESDVDCGGSAAACARCGDGDTCAVDGDCDSGECTDSTC
;
A
#
# COMPACT_ATOMS: atom_id res chain seq x y z
N PRO A 1 -18.75 29.25 29.31
CA PRO A 1 -18.75 28.02 30.14
C PRO A 1 -18.20 28.32 31.54
N SER A 2 -19.07 28.54 32.52
CA SER A 2 -18.67 28.65 33.93
C SER A 2 -18.43 27.25 34.49
N CYS A 3 -17.16 26.83 34.61
CA CYS A 3 -16.83 25.58 35.29
C CYS A 3 -16.82 25.80 36.81
N GLY A 4 -17.17 24.76 37.57
CA GLY A 4 -17.62 24.83 38.97
C GLY A 4 -16.71 25.54 39.97
N VAL A 5 -17.29 25.84 41.14
CA VAL A 5 -16.59 26.42 42.30
C VAL A 5 -16.11 25.29 43.21
N SER A 6 -14.83 25.29 43.55
CA SER A 6 -14.22 24.37 44.53
C SER A 6 -13.64 25.19 45.68
N SER A 7 -13.69 24.65 46.91
CA SER A 7 -13.14 25.31 48.09
C SER A 7 -12.49 24.30 49.02
N ALA A 8 -11.44 24.74 49.73
CA ALA A 8 -10.74 23.94 50.72
C ALA A 8 -10.30 24.84 51.89
N SER A 9 -10.32 24.30 53.11
CA SER A 9 -9.73 24.95 54.29
C SER A 9 -8.32 24.41 54.53
N ALA A 10 -7.36 25.28 54.77
CA ALA A 10 -5.99 24.89 55.08
C ALA A 10 -5.43 25.74 56.23
N ALA A 11 -4.52 25.15 57.01
CA ALA A 11 -3.80 25.87 58.05
C ALA A 11 -2.82 26.88 57.40
N ALA A 12 -2.46 27.93 58.15
CA ALA A 12 -1.49 28.90 57.67
C ALA A 12 -0.17 28.22 57.25
N ARG A 13 0.40 28.63 56.11
CA ARG A 13 1.66 28.09 55.54
C ARG A 13 1.60 26.61 55.15
N THR A 14 0.41 26.08 54.90
CA THR A 14 0.23 24.74 54.31
C THR A 14 -0.31 24.84 52.89
N THR A 15 -0.05 23.82 52.08
CA THR A 15 -0.56 23.72 50.71
C THR A 15 -1.95 23.08 50.73
N ALA A 16 -2.92 23.74 50.11
CA ALA A 16 -4.22 23.15 49.79
C ALA A 16 -4.23 22.69 48.33
N THR A 17 -4.74 21.50 48.06
CA THR A 17 -4.96 21.01 46.69
C THR A 17 -6.45 21.04 46.40
N LEU A 18 -6.84 21.72 45.32
CA LEU A 18 -8.21 21.76 44.84
C LEU A 18 -8.27 21.02 43.50
N ALA A 19 -9.08 19.96 43.43
CA ALA A 19 -9.36 19.27 42.18
C ALA A 19 -10.46 20.03 41.43
N LEU A 20 -10.20 20.38 40.18
CA LEU A 20 -11.21 20.84 39.24
C LEU A 20 -11.59 19.66 38.36
N THR A 21 -12.89 19.35 38.29
CA THR A 21 -13.43 18.22 37.51
C THR A 21 -14.45 18.73 36.50
N GLY A 22 -14.76 17.92 35.48
CA GLY A 22 -15.71 18.29 34.43
C GLY A 22 -15.19 19.35 33.45
N LEU A 23 -13.87 19.54 33.39
CA LEU A 23 -13.24 20.39 32.38
C LEU A 23 -13.23 19.65 31.03
N THR A 24 -13.48 20.38 29.95
CA THR A 24 -13.31 19.89 28.58
C THR A 24 -11.81 19.77 28.27
N GLY A 25 -11.40 18.73 27.54
CA GLY A 25 -10.02 18.56 27.05
C GLY A 25 -9.62 19.69 26.08
N GLU A 26 -8.31 19.88 25.89
CA GLU A 26 -7.72 20.89 24.99
C GLU A 26 -8.28 22.33 25.15
N THR A 27 -8.84 22.62 26.32
CA THR A 27 -9.57 23.87 26.55
C THR A 27 -8.79 24.71 27.54
N THR A 28 -8.53 25.96 27.15
CA THR A 28 -7.89 26.93 28.04
C THR A 28 -8.92 27.54 28.98
N TYR A 29 -8.64 27.43 30.28
CA TYR A 29 -9.45 27.99 31.35
C TYR A 29 -8.66 29.05 32.11
N ASP A 30 -9.37 30.12 32.46
CA ASP A 30 -8.92 31.08 33.46
C ASP A 30 -9.48 30.65 34.83
N VAL A 31 -8.59 30.20 35.70
CA VAL A 31 -8.89 29.81 37.08
C VAL A 31 -8.60 31.00 38.00
N TRP A 32 -9.61 31.45 38.73
CA TRP A 32 -9.46 32.52 39.72
C TRP A 32 -9.43 31.92 41.12
N VAL A 33 -8.36 32.18 41.86
CA VAL A 33 -8.17 31.67 43.23
C VAL A 33 -8.11 32.83 44.21
N ALA A 34 -8.92 32.76 45.26
CA ALA A 34 -8.89 33.72 46.36
C ALA A 34 -8.97 32.97 47.70
N CYS A 35 -8.30 33.52 48.72
CA CYS A 35 -8.34 33.02 50.09
C CYS A 35 -9.18 33.95 50.97
N ALA A 36 -9.78 33.40 52.02
CA ALA A 36 -10.42 34.16 53.09
C ALA A 36 -9.99 33.61 54.46
N SER A 37 -10.04 34.45 55.50
CA SER A 37 -9.83 33.99 56.88
C SER A 37 -10.95 33.06 57.34
N ALA A 38 -10.63 32.13 58.27
CA ALA A 38 -11.61 31.24 58.88
C ALA A 38 -12.42 31.88 60.04
N THR A 39 -12.54 33.21 60.04
CA THR A 39 -13.30 33.98 61.04
C THR A 39 -14.78 34.10 60.63
N ASP A 40 -15.66 34.46 61.56
CA ASP A 40 -17.07 34.76 61.25
C ASP A 40 -17.39 36.23 61.61
N PRO A 41 -17.63 37.12 60.63
CA PRO A 41 -17.60 36.86 59.19
C PRO A 41 -16.17 36.66 58.64
N PRO A 42 -16.01 35.95 57.50
CA PRO A 42 -14.71 35.75 56.87
C PRO A 42 -14.22 37.03 56.19
N THR A 43 -12.94 37.33 56.33
CA THR A 43 -12.27 38.42 55.62
C THR A 43 -11.58 37.86 54.39
N ALA A 44 -12.12 38.15 53.20
CA ALA A 44 -11.56 37.72 51.92
C ALA A 44 -10.38 38.60 51.46
N GLN A 45 -9.49 38.04 50.65
CA GLN A 45 -8.51 38.82 49.90
C GLN A 45 -9.19 39.86 49.00
N ALA A 46 -8.54 41.01 48.80
CA ALA A 46 -9.08 42.11 48.00
C ALA A 46 -9.15 41.81 46.49
N ALA A 47 -8.37 40.84 46.00
CA ALA A 47 -8.39 40.40 44.61
C ALA A 47 -8.04 38.91 44.51
N ALA A 48 -8.71 38.21 43.58
CA ALA A 48 -8.35 36.85 43.22
C ALA A 48 -7.11 36.84 42.32
N THR A 49 -6.28 35.81 42.46
CA THR A 49 -5.17 35.54 41.54
C THR A 49 -5.68 34.73 40.36
N LYS A 50 -5.39 35.20 39.15
CA LYS A 50 -5.71 34.50 37.90
C LYS A 50 -4.58 33.52 37.54
N LEU A 51 -4.94 32.27 37.32
CA LEU A 51 -4.10 31.25 36.71
C LEU A 51 -4.72 30.85 35.37
N THR A 52 -3.92 30.74 34.32
CA THR A 52 -4.37 30.19 33.04
C THR A 52 -3.84 28.78 32.91
N VAL A 53 -4.74 27.82 32.67
CA VAL A 53 -4.41 26.40 32.50
C VAL A 53 -5.08 25.89 31.23
N THR A 54 -4.38 25.06 30.47
CA THR A 54 -4.95 24.32 29.34
C THR A 54 -5.01 22.86 29.73
N THR A 55 -6.18 22.25 29.60
CA THR A 55 -6.35 20.81 29.85
C THR A 55 -5.62 19.99 28.79
N ALA A 56 -5.11 18.82 29.19
CA ALA A 56 -4.44 17.92 28.27
C ALA A 56 -5.41 17.39 27.20
N ASP A 57 -4.86 17.09 26.03
CA ASP A 57 -5.50 16.23 25.06
C ASP A 57 -5.44 14.78 25.56
N ASN A 58 -6.60 14.12 25.58
CA ASN A 58 -6.74 12.73 26.00
C ASN A 58 -7.49 11.90 24.95
N THR A 59 -7.69 12.45 23.76
CA THR A 59 -8.42 11.80 22.68
C THR A 59 -7.47 11.55 21.52
N PRO A 60 -7.47 10.35 20.92
CA PRO A 60 -6.66 10.09 19.75
C PRO A 60 -7.23 10.81 18.51
N PRO A 61 -6.40 11.01 17.47
CA PRO A 61 -6.88 11.54 16.20
C PRO A 61 -7.91 10.61 15.57
N GLU A 62 -9.02 11.20 15.11
CA GLU A 62 -10.08 10.49 14.39
C GLU A 62 -9.92 10.66 12.88
N PHE A 63 -10.25 9.61 12.12
CA PHE A 63 -10.32 9.72 10.68
C PHE A 63 -11.51 10.58 10.25
N ILE A 64 -11.30 11.47 9.29
CA ILE A 64 -12.40 12.19 8.65
C ILE A 64 -13.31 11.19 7.94
N ALA A 65 -14.63 11.44 7.93
CA ALA A 65 -15.59 10.61 7.23
C ALA A 65 -15.17 10.34 5.77
N GLY A 66 -15.16 9.06 5.38
CA GLY A 66 -14.65 8.60 4.09
C GLY A 66 -13.21 8.10 4.13
N PHE A 67 -12.48 8.30 5.23
CA PHE A 67 -11.12 7.82 5.45
C PHE A 67 -11.04 6.75 6.56
N PRO A 68 -10.05 5.85 6.53
CA PRO A 68 -9.07 5.66 5.45
C PRO A 68 -9.73 5.22 4.14
N ASN A 69 -9.12 5.58 3.02
CA ASN A 69 -9.58 5.23 1.68
C ASN A 69 -8.43 4.63 0.85
N VAL A 70 -8.79 4.01 -0.27
CA VAL A 70 -7.84 3.52 -1.26
C VAL A 70 -8.22 4.10 -2.62
N GLU A 71 -7.25 4.68 -3.32
CA GLU A 71 -7.38 5.27 -4.66
C GLU A 71 -6.34 4.63 -5.61
N ASN A 72 -6.44 4.92 -6.91
CA ASN A 72 -5.47 4.52 -7.95
C ASN A 72 -5.05 3.04 -7.87
N VAL A 73 -6.02 2.15 -7.68
CA VAL A 73 -5.79 0.71 -7.56
C VAL A 73 -5.41 0.15 -8.92
N THR A 74 -4.28 -0.54 -8.97
CA THR A 74 -3.76 -1.29 -10.13
C THR A 74 -3.69 -2.78 -9.79
N PRO A 75 -3.21 -3.65 -10.68
CA PRO A 75 -3.04 -5.07 -10.38
C PRO A 75 -2.04 -5.34 -9.25
N THR A 76 -1.03 -4.49 -9.07
CA THR A 76 0.07 -4.74 -8.13
C THR A 76 0.35 -3.59 -7.16
N SER A 77 -0.42 -2.51 -7.24
CA SER A 77 -0.27 -1.32 -6.39
C SER A 77 -1.60 -0.64 -6.09
N ALA A 78 -1.60 0.24 -5.09
CA ALA A 78 -2.69 1.15 -4.79
C ALA A 78 -2.16 2.37 -4.03
N ASP A 79 -2.96 3.44 -3.94
CA ASP A 79 -2.67 4.58 -3.07
C ASP A 79 -3.52 4.49 -1.80
N VAL A 80 -2.84 4.44 -0.64
CA VAL A 80 -3.47 4.61 0.66
C VAL A 80 -3.73 6.10 0.87
N VAL A 81 -4.99 6.45 1.16
CA VAL A 81 -5.40 7.84 1.32
C VAL A 81 -5.97 8.05 2.72
N VAL A 82 -5.45 9.05 3.44
CA VAL A 82 -5.79 9.30 4.84
C VAL A 82 -6.03 10.79 5.09
N GLN A 83 -7.01 11.07 5.96
CA GLN A 83 -7.21 12.37 6.60
C GLN A 83 -7.58 12.18 8.06
N LEU A 84 -7.03 13.03 8.92
CA LEU A 84 -7.33 13.08 10.36
C LEU A 84 -8.06 14.38 10.73
N ASN A 85 -8.80 14.38 11.83
CA ASN A 85 -9.45 15.56 12.40
C ASN A 85 -8.46 16.54 13.07
N GLU A 86 -7.26 16.08 13.38
CA GLU A 86 -6.15 16.82 13.98
C GLU A 86 -4.78 16.29 13.50
N PRO A 87 -3.67 16.99 13.76
CA PRO A 87 -2.34 16.49 13.45
C PRO A 87 -2.01 15.20 14.21
N GLY A 88 -1.29 14.28 13.58
CA GLY A 88 -0.95 13.01 14.20
C GLY A 88 0.11 12.23 13.44
N ARG A 89 0.37 11.01 13.90
CA ARG A 89 1.16 10.00 13.20
C ARG A 89 0.25 8.85 12.81
N ILE A 90 0.50 8.28 11.64
CA ILE A 90 -0.20 7.09 11.19
C ILE A 90 0.75 5.93 10.90
N TRP A 91 0.22 4.73 11.09
CA TRP A 91 0.80 3.47 10.67
C TRP A 91 -0.26 2.67 9.92
N TRP A 92 0.16 1.83 8.98
CA TRP A 92 -0.78 1.05 8.18
C TRP A 92 -0.28 -0.36 7.89
N SER A 93 -1.20 -1.22 7.51
CA SER A 93 -0.92 -2.54 6.96
C SER A 93 -1.95 -2.87 5.88
N VAL A 94 -1.52 -3.56 4.83
CA VAL A 94 -2.41 -4.09 3.81
C VAL A 94 -2.32 -5.61 3.88
N LEU A 95 -3.42 -6.26 4.26
CA LEU A 95 -3.47 -7.70 4.46
C LEU A 95 -4.52 -8.30 3.53
N LEU A 96 -4.40 -9.60 3.21
CA LEU A 96 -5.42 -10.30 2.44
C LEU A 96 -6.78 -10.19 3.12
N ALA A 97 -7.85 -10.09 2.34
CA ALA A 97 -9.20 -9.98 2.87
C ALA A 97 -9.55 -11.18 3.77
N GLY A 98 -10.22 -10.92 4.89
CA GLY A 98 -10.58 -11.93 5.88
C GLY A 98 -9.50 -12.25 6.92
N THR A 99 -8.31 -11.65 6.80
CA THR A 99 -7.32 -11.68 7.88
C THR A 99 -7.79 -10.82 9.06
N LEU A 100 -7.48 -11.28 10.28
CA LEU A 100 -7.79 -10.51 11.49
C LEU A 100 -7.04 -9.17 11.48
N PRO A 101 -7.65 -8.09 12.03
CA PRO A 101 -6.97 -6.82 12.16
C PRO A 101 -5.64 -7.01 12.92
N PRO A 102 -4.56 -6.35 12.47
CA PRO A 102 -3.32 -6.36 13.22
C PRO A 102 -3.53 -5.72 14.59
N ALA A 103 -2.68 -6.08 15.55
CA ALA A 103 -2.61 -5.34 16.80
C ALA A 103 -2.33 -3.87 16.50
N VAL A 104 -2.99 -2.96 17.21
CA VAL A 104 -2.78 -1.50 17.06
C VAL A 104 -1.42 -1.02 17.57
N SER A 105 -0.56 -1.94 18.03
CA SER A 105 0.84 -1.68 18.33
C SER A 105 1.67 -1.54 17.05
N ASP A 106 2.77 -0.79 17.11
CA ASP A 106 3.65 -0.55 15.96
C ASP A 106 4.17 -1.85 15.32
N ALA A 107 4.29 -2.93 16.10
CA ALA A 107 4.76 -4.23 15.62
C ALA A 107 3.77 -4.94 14.68
N GLY A 108 2.49 -4.56 14.68
CA GLY A 108 1.45 -5.17 13.83
C GLY A 108 1.30 -4.49 12.46
N LEU A 109 1.93 -3.33 12.25
CA LEU A 109 1.70 -2.47 11.10
C LEU A 109 2.95 -2.39 10.24
N ALA A 110 2.80 -2.69 8.94
CA ALA A 110 3.91 -2.85 8.01
C ALA A 110 4.50 -1.52 7.52
N GLY A 111 3.71 -0.44 7.55
CA GLY A 111 4.11 0.88 7.08
C GLY A 111 3.96 1.96 8.15
N GLY A 112 4.81 2.98 8.08
CA GLY A 112 4.85 4.12 9.01
C GLY A 112 6.00 4.05 10.02
N PRO A 113 6.08 5.03 10.95
CA PRO A 113 5.15 6.15 11.09
C PRO A 113 5.26 7.17 9.96
N VAL A 114 4.14 7.77 9.57
CA VAL A 114 4.10 8.98 8.74
C VAL A 114 3.36 10.09 9.48
N VAL A 115 3.94 11.30 9.47
CA VAL A 115 3.37 12.46 10.16
C VAL A 115 2.33 13.13 9.26
N VAL A 116 1.12 13.30 9.79
CA VAL A 116 0.06 14.17 9.26
C VAL A 116 0.18 15.50 9.99
N THR A 117 0.71 16.52 9.30
CA THR A 117 1.10 17.79 9.93
C THR A 117 -0.07 18.72 10.22
N ALA A 118 -1.23 18.50 9.61
CA ALA A 118 -2.42 19.32 9.79
C ALA A 118 -3.71 18.51 9.64
N ALA A 119 -4.72 18.88 10.42
CA ALA A 119 -6.10 18.38 10.28
C ALA A 119 -6.59 18.51 8.82
N ARG A 120 -7.44 17.57 8.38
CA ARG A 120 -8.15 17.58 7.08
C ARG A 120 -7.23 17.70 5.87
N THR A 121 -5.95 17.37 6.03
CA THR A 121 -4.97 17.34 4.94
C THR A 121 -4.93 15.94 4.34
N THR A 122 -5.18 15.83 3.03
CA THR A 122 -5.10 14.55 2.33
C THR A 122 -3.66 14.10 2.20
N LEU A 123 -3.33 12.99 2.85
CA LEU A 123 -2.08 12.28 2.64
C LEU A 123 -2.32 11.11 1.67
N ARG A 124 -1.44 10.96 0.68
CA ARG A 124 -1.44 9.83 -0.27
C ARG A 124 -0.12 9.08 -0.17
N ILE A 125 -0.21 7.77 0.03
CA ILE A 125 0.95 6.89 0.19
C ILE A 125 0.83 5.75 -0.83
N PRO A 126 1.70 5.70 -1.85
CA PRO A 126 1.70 4.58 -2.79
C PRO A 126 2.22 3.31 -2.09
N VAL A 127 1.53 2.20 -2.30
CA VAL A 127 1.90 0.86 -1.84
C VAL A 127 1.97 -0.09 -3.03
N THR A 128 2.99 -0.93 -3.08
CA THR A 128 3.27 -1.86 -4.20
C THR A 128 3.43 -3.29 -3.68
N GLY A 129 3.60 -4.25 -4.59
CA GLY A 129 3.85 -5.66 -4.25
C GLY A 129 2.58 -6.45 -3.92
N MET A 130 1.43 -5.99 -4.39
CA MET A 130 0.16 -6.72 -4.27
C MET A 130 0.03 -7.77 -5.38
N LEU A 131 -0.78 -8.79 -5.12
CA LEU A 131 -1.16 -9.79 -6.11
C LEU A 131 -2.33 -9.26 -6.96
N PRO A 132 -2.34 -9.49 -8.29
CA PRO A 132 -3.48 -9.16 -9.16
C PRO A 132 -4.77 -9.86 -8.76
N ALA A 133 -5.91 -9.27 -9.11
CA ALA A 133 -7.27 -9.79 -8.88
C ALA A 133 -7.51 -10.29 -7.44
N THR A 134 -6.84 -9.70 -6.45
CA THR A 134 -6.81 -10.19 -5.08
C THR A 134 -7.49 -9.19 -4.14
N ALA A 135 -8.33 -9.70 -3.24
CA ALA A 135 -9.00 -8.89 -2.24
C ALA A 135 -8.09 -8.64 -1.03
N TYR A 136 -8.04 -7.38 -0.60
CA TYR A 136 -7.25 -6.90 0.53
C TYR A 136 -8.10 -6.08 1.50
N THR A 137 -7.59 -5.89 2.71
CA THR A 137 -8.09 -4.91 3.68
C THR A 137 -6.93 -4.04 4.13
N LEU A 138 -7.07 -2.74 3.92
CA LEU A 138 -6.22 -1.71 4.50
C LEU A 138 -6.64 -1.52 5.96
N TYR A 139 -5.66 -1.52 6.87
CA TYR A 139 -5.80 -1.11 8.26
C TYR A 139 -4.89 0.10 8.52
N VAL A 140 -5.41 1.14 9.16
CA VAL A 140 -4.66 2.35 9.52
C VAL A 140 -4.92 2.71 10.98
N VAL A 141 -3.87 2.99 11.74
CA VAL A 141 -3.93 3.46 13.13
C VAL A 141 -3.35 4.86 13.20
N ALA A 142 -3.99 5.73 13.97
CA ALA A 142 -3.52 7.08 14.25
C ALA A 142 -3.18 7.26 15.72
N GLU A 143 -2.18 8.10 15.99
CA GLU A 143 -1.74 8.53 17.31
C GLU A 143 -1.40 10.02 17.28
N ASP A 144 -1.71 10.76 18.34
CA ASP A 144 -1.37 12.18 18.46
C ASP A 144 0.10 12.41 18.85
N ALA A 145 0.45 13.66 19.17
CA ALA A 145 1.75 14.03 19.75
C ALA A 145 1.66 14.37 21.26
N ALA A 146 0.58 13.97 21.95
CA ALA A 146 0.45 14.16 23.39
C ALA A 146 1.49 13.35 24.15
N VAL A 147 1.68 13.67 25.44
CA VAL A 147 2.63 12.97 26.31
C VAL A 147 1.92 12.57 27.62
N PRO A 148 1.56 11.29 27.81
CA PRO A 148 1.73 10.16 26.87
C PRO A 148 0.83 10.30 25.61
N PRO A 149 1.21 9.69 24.47
CA PRO A 149 0.41 9.78 23.25
C PRO A 149 -0.93 9.06 23.38
N ASN A 150 -2.00 9.64 22.83
CA ASN A 150 -3.27 8.95 22.70
C ASN A 150 -3.36 8.27 21.34
N ARG A 151 -3.58 6.94 21.36
CA ARG A 151 -3.69 6.10 20.16
C ARG A 151 -5.11 5.57 20.00
N ALA A 152 -5.58 5.49 18.76
CA ALA A 152 -6.87 4.89 18.45
C ALA A 152 -6.94 3.43 18.95
N ALA A 153 -8.01 3.09 19.68
CA ALA A 153 -8.18 1.77 20.27
C ALA A 153 -8.40 0.65 19.23
N GLN A 154 -8.83 1.00 18.02
CA GLN A 154 -9.03 0.11 16.89
C GLN A 154 -8.51 0.79 15.61
N PRO A 155 -8.01 0.03 14.63
CA PRO A 155 -7.63 0.59 13.35
C PRO A 155 -8.88 1.03 12.58
N GLY A 156 -8.77 2.15 11.86
CA GLY A 156 -9.65 2.41 10.72
C GLY A 156 -9.36 1.39 9.63
N SER A 157 -10.38 0.97 8.87
CA SER A 157 -10.19 -0.07 7.85
C SER A 157 -10.94 0.22 6.56
N LYS A 158 -10.38 -0.23 5.43
CA LYS A 158 -11.02 -0.15 4.11
C LYS A 158 -10.72 -1.41 3.29
N ALA A 159 -11.77 -2.13 2.90
CA ALA A 159 -11.65 -3.23 1.96
C ALA A 159 -11.51 -2.70 0.53
N PHE A 160 -10.69 -3.37 -0.28
CA PHE A 160 -10.52 -3.11 -1.71
C PHE A 160 -10.01 -4.38 -2.42
N SER A 161 -10.07 -4.40 -3.74
CA SER A 161 -9.51 -5.47 -4.56
C SER A 161 -8.63 -4.86 -5.64
N THR A 162 -7.45 -5.46 -5.87
CA THR A 162 -6.64 -5.13 -7.04
C THR A 162 -7.38 -5.54 -8.31
N THR A 163 -7.10 -4.85 -9.41
CA THR A 163 -7.65 -5.24 -10.71
C THR A 163 -6.97 -6.51 -11.21
N ALA A 164 -7.61 -7.23 -12.13
CA ALA A 164 -6.90 -8.25 -12.89
C ALA A 164 -5.73 -7.60 -13.65
N LEU A 165 -4.63 -8.34 -13.78
CA LEU A 165 -3.59 -7.96 -14.71
C LEU A 165 -4.18 -8.11 -16.12
N ALA A 166 -4.01 -7.09 -16.97
CA ALA A 166 -4.42 -7.14 -18.38
C ALA A 166 -4.06 -8.49 -19.01
N CYS A 167 -2.81 -8.92 -18.78
CA CYS A 167 -2.16 -10.15 -19.23
C CYS A 167 -2.84 -11.50 -18.90
N ALA A 168 -4.03 -11.52 -18.30
CA ALA A 168 -4.77 -12.75 -17.98
C ALA A 168 -6.28 -12.52 -17.85
N ASP A 169 -6.81 -11.45 -18.47
CA ASP A 169 -8.23 -11.10 -18.39
C ASP A 169 -9.05 -11.55 -19.63
N GLY A 170 -8.40 -12.18 -20.61
CA GLY A 170 -9.03 -12.73 -21.80
C GLY A 170 -9.36 -11.69 -22.86
N VAL A 171 -8.92 -10.44 -22.70
CA VAL A 171 -9.19 -9.36 -23.65
C VAL A 171 -7.93 -8.57 -23.96
N LYS A 172 -7.62 -8.38 -25.25
CA LYS A 172 -6.47 -7.58 -25.69
C LYS A 172 -6.56 -6.14 -25.20
N ASN A 173 -5.88 -5.79 -24.11
CA ASN A 173 -5.92 -4.46 -23.50
C ASN A 173 -4.60 -4.04 -22.84
N GLY A 174 -4.52 -2.79 -22.36
CA GLY A 174 -3.30 -2.27 -21.75
C GLY A 174 -2.13 -2.21 -22.74
N ASP A 175 -1.01 -2.82 -22.36
CA ASP A 175 0.24 -2.87 -23.14
C ASP A 175 0.36 -4.14 -23.99
N GLU A 176 -0.65 -5.00 -24.02
CA GLU A 176 -0.62 -6.28 -24.74
C GLU A 176 -0.48 -6.13 -26.26
N THR A 177 0.32 -7.00 -26.87
CA THR A 177 0.39 -7.09 -28.33
C THR A 177 -0.52 -8.17 -28.89
N ASP A 178 -0.94 -9.16 -28.11
CA ASP A 178 -2.06 -10.08 -28.37
C ASP A 178 -2.81 -10.38 -27.06
N VAL A 179 -3.99 -11.01 -27.12
CA VAL A 179 -4.81 -11.33 -25.94
C VAL A 179 -3.95 -12.05 -24.88
N ASP A 180 -3.83 -11.44 -23.71
CA ASP A 180 -3.11 -11.96 -22.54
C ASP A 180 -1.58 -12.12 -22.71
N CYS A 181 -0.96 -11.48 -23.71
CA CYS A 181 0.49 -11.59 -23.91
C CYS A 181 1.16 -10.39 -24.64
N GLY A 182 2.49 -10.36 -24.54
CA GLY A 182 3.35 -9.38 -25.21
C GLY A 182 3.42 -8.02 -24.52
N GLY A 183 4.07 -7.06 -25.19
CA GLY A 183 4.29 -5.74 -24.62
C GLY A 183 5.33 -5.72 -23.51
N SER A 184 5.32 -4.63 -22.73
CA SER A 184 6.32 -4.40 -21.69
C SER A 184 6.01 -5.05 -20.34
N VAL A 185 4.76 -5.46 -20.14
CA VAL A 185 4.23 -5.91 -18.83
C VAL A 185 3.87 -7.40 -18.83
N CYS A 186 3.39 -7.95 -19.95
CA CYS A 186 2.90 -9.33 -20.00
C CYS A 186 4.00 -10.33 -20.35
N GLY A 187 3.72 -11.61 -20.11
CA GLY A 187 4.57 -12.69 -20.59
C GLY A 187 4.63 -12.68 -22.12
N GLN A 188 5.72 -13.20 -22.68
CA GLN A 188 5.90 -13.22 -24.13
C GLN A 188 4.84 -14.10 -24.81
N CYS A 189 4.39 -13.67 -25.97
CA CYS A 189 3.44 -14.34 -26.81
C CYS A 189 4.02 -15.60 -27.45
N ALA A 190 3.19 -16.64 -27.57
CA ALA A 190 3.51 -17.84 -28.33
C ALA A 190 3.56 -17.56 -29.85
N LEU A 191 3.99 -18.55 -30.64
CA LEU A 191 3.96 -18.46 -32.11
C LEU A 191 2.55 -18.14 -32.64
N GLN A 192 2.51 -17.44 -33.77
CA GLN A 192 1.32 -16.97 -34.49
C GLN A 192 0.43 -15.96 -33.74
N ARG A 193 0.92 -15.42 -32.63
CA ARG A 193 0.27 -14.35 -31.88
C ARG A 193 0.74 -12.99 -32.36
N ASP A 194 -0.12 -11.98 -32.24
CA ASP A 194 0.19 -10.61 -32.64
C ASP A 194 1.38 -10.05 -31.82
N CYS A 195 2.27 -9.32 -32.49
CA CYS A 195 3.45 -8.69 -31.89
C CYS A 195 3.76 -7.33 -32.54
N LEU A 196 4.55 -6.51 -31.84
CA LEU A 196 5.08 -5.23 -32.36
C LEU A 196 6.59 -5.26 -32.48
N VAL A 197 7.26 -5.95 -31.57
CA VAL A 197 8.71 -6.09 -31.48
C VAL A 197 9.08 -7.51 -31.08
N GLY A 198 10.33 -7.92 -31.36
CA GLY A 198 10.80 -9.27 -31.04
C GLY A 198 10.68 -9.66 -29.57
N THR A 199 10.79 -8.69 -28.64
CA THR A 199 10.63 -8.94 -27.20
C THR A 199 9.24 -9.41 -26.81
N ASP A 200 8.22 -9.11 -27.62
CA ASP A 200 6.86 -9.57 -27.39
C ASP A 200 6.72 -11.08 -27.61
N CYS A 201 7.65 -11.72 -28.32
CA CYS A 201 7.56 -13.11 -28.73
C CYS A 201 8.46 -14.00 -27.89
N GLY A 202 7.95 -15.18 -27.51
CA GLY A 202 8.76 -16.19 -26.82
C GLY A 202 9.93 -16.68 -27.68
N SER A 203 9.78 -16.61 -29.00
CA SER A 203 10.85 -16.88 -29.97
C SER A 203 11.86 -15.75 -30.11
N GLY A 204 11.56 -14.54 -29.61
CA GLY A 204 12.38 -13.34 -29.88
C GLY A 204 12.17 -12.73 -31.28
N VAL A 205 11.37 -13.34 -32.15
CA VAL A 205 11.19 -12.90 -33.55
C VAL A 205 9.74 -12.50 -33.82
N CYS A 206 9.56 -11.22 -34.17
CA CYS A 206 8.30 -10.66 -34.62
C CYS A 206 8.41 -10.33 -36.11
N ASP A 207 7.63 -11.03 -36.96
CA ASP A 207 7.71 -10.83 -38.40
C ASP A 207 7.14 -9.46 -38.80
N ALA A 208 7.94 -8.68 -39.54
CA ALA A 208 7.61 -7.29 -39.87
C ALA A 208 6.41 -7.16 -40.82
N VAL A 209 6.06 -8.22 -41.56
CA VAL A 209 4.99 -8.21 -42.56
C VAL A 209 3.66 -8.64 -41.96
N SER A 210 3.63 -9.84 -41.36
CA SER A 210 2.44 -10.42 -40.72
C SER A 210 2.15 -9.81 -39.35
N ARG A 211 3.15 -9.20 -38.69
CA ARG A 211 3.08 -8.71 -37.31
C ARG A 211 2.70 -9.81 -36.32
N THR A 212 3.20 -11.02 -36.56
CA THR A 212 2.99 -12.16 -35.68
C THR A 212 4.32 -12.77 -35.25
N CYS A 213 4.30 -13.40 -34.07
CA CYS A 213 5.44 -14.15 -33.58
C CYS A 213 5.70 -15.35 -34.47
N VAL A 214 6.89 -15.41 -35.03
CA VAL A 214 7.34 -16.51 -35.88
C VAL A 214 8.48 -17.24 -35.20
N ALA A 215 8.71 -18.48 -35.62
CA ALA A 215 9.88 -19.22 -35.16
C ALA A 215 11.15 -18.62 -35.79
N PRO A 216 12.32 -18.72 -35.14
CA PRO A 216 13.56 -18.09 -35.59
C PRO A 216 14.23 -18.78 -36.80
N CYS A 217 13.51 -19.67 -37.50
CA CYS A 217 14.02 -20.62 -38.50
C CYS A 217 14.64 -20.07 -39.79
N ASP A 218 14.89 -18.76 -39.90
CA ASP A 218 15.45 -18.13 -41.10
C ASP A 218 16.25 -16.86 -40.73
N ASP A 219 16.70 -16.75 -39.47
CA ASP A 219 17.36 -15.55 -38.94
C ASP A 219 18.91 -15.65 -38.94
N GLY A 220 19.46 -16.80 -39.33
CA GLY A 220 20.88 -17.05 -39.45
C GLY A 220 21.59 -17.29 -38.12
N ILE A 221 20.85 -17.48 -37.03
CA ILE A 221 21.37 -17.65 -35.68
C ILE A 221 20.67 -18.84 -35.03
N GLN A 222 21.42 -19.87 -34.65
CA GLN A 222 20.88 -20.99 -33.87
C GLN A 222 20.26 -20.52 -32.54
N ASN A 223 18.94 -20.40 -32.49
CA ASN A 223 18.22 -19.91 -31.33
C ASN A 223 16.81 -20.53 -31.18
N GLY A 224 16.14 -20.22 -30.06
CA GLY A 224 14.86 -20.87 -29.73
C GLY A 224 15.01 -22.39 -29.56
N ASP A 225 14.22 -23.16 -30.32
CA ASP A 225 14.19 -24.63 -30.27
C ASP A 225 15.03 -25.30 -31.38
N GLU A 226 15.78 -24.54 -32.17
CA GLU A 226 16.58 -25.03 -33.30
C GLU A 226 17.71 -25.99 -32.90
N SER A 227 17.88 -27.07 -33.66
CA SER A 227 18.97 -28.04 -33.43
C SER A 227 20.26 -27.71 -34.20
N ASP A 228 20.14 -26.98 -35.32
CA ASP A 228 21.22 -26.28 -36.01
C ASP A 228 20.69 -24.93 -36.53
N VAL A 229 21.56 -24.05 -37.04
CA VAL A 229 21.19 -22.72 -37.54
C VAL A 229 20.03 -22.83 -38.54
N ASP A 230 18.89 -22.20 -38.21
CA ASP A 230 17.69 -22.13 -39.05
C ASP A 230 17.01 -23.50 -39.33
N CYS A 231 17.28 -24.55 -38.54
CA CYS A 231 16.64 -25.86 -38.75
C CYS A 231 16.46 -26.71 -37.47
N GLY A 232 15.61 -27.72 -37.62
CA GLY A 232 15.34 -28.74 -36.61
C GLY A 232 14.51 -28.23 -35.43
N GLY A 233 14.53 -28.98 -34.33
CA GLY A 233 13.78 -28.65 -33.13
C GLY A 233 12.39 -29.27 -33.05
N SER A 234 11.76 -29.08 -31.88
CA SER A 234 10.42 -29.63 -31.61
C SER A 234 9.28 -28.82 -32.23
N ALA A 235 9.56 -27.60 -32.68
CA ALA A 235 8.57 -26.74 -33.30
C ALA A 235 8.35 -27.17 -34.75
N ALA A 236 7.12 -27.60 -35.09
CA ALA A 236 6.69 -27.89 -36.46
C ALA A 236 6.77 -26.69 -37.44
N ALA A 237 7.36 -25.57 -37.00
CA ALA A 237 7.53 -24.34 -37.73
C ALA A 237 8.88 -24.27 -38.47
N CYS A 238 9.93 -24.97 -38.01
CA CYS A 238 11.22 -24.99 -38.69
C CYS A 238 11.31 -26.14 -39.70
N ALA A 239 12.05 -25.92 -40.78
CA ALA A 239 12.46 -26.99 -41.68
C ALA A 239 13.34 -27.97 -40.90
N ARG A 240 13.31 -29.25 -41.28
CA ARG A 240 14.23 -30.22 -40.70
C ARG A 240 15.64 -29.98 -41.26
N CYS A 241 16.62 -30.35 -40.46
CA CYS A 241 18.02 -30.23 -40.78
C CYS A 241 18.44 -31.25 -41.85
N GLY A 242 19.33 -30.82 -42.76
CA GLY A 242 19.85 -31.66 -43.83
C GLY A 242 21.03 -32.51 -43.39
N ASP A 243 21.48 -33.43 -44.26
CA ASP A 243 22.64 -34.27 -43.99
C ASP A 243 23.89 -33.41 -43.65
N GLY A 244 24.51 -33.68 -42.51
CA GLY A 244 25.68 -33.00 -41.97
C GLY A 244 25.39 -31.92 -40.91
N ASP A 245 24.12 -31.54 -40.73
CA ASP A 245 23.70 -30.55 -39.75
C ASP A 245 23.51 -31.18 -38.35
N THR A 246 23.55 -30.35 -37.33
CA THR A 246 23.44 -30.75 -35.92
C THR A 246 22.00 -31.10 -35.55
N CYS A 247 21.83 -32.19 -34.81
CA CYS A 247 20.51 -32.64 -34.34
C CYS A 247 20.55 -33.08 -32.87
N ALA A 248 19.39 -32.99 -32.20
CA ALA A 248 19.18 -33.49 -30.85
C ALA A 248 18.34 -34.77 -30.83
N VAL A 249 17.40 -34.90 -31.77
CA VAL A 249 16.52 -36.07 -31.93
C VAL A 249 16.30 -36.41 -33.39
N ASP A 250 15.93 -37.65 -33.66
CA ASP A 250 15.60 -38.16 -35.01
C ASP A 250 14.60 -37.29 -35.78
N GLY A 251 13.68 -36.65 -35.06
CA GLY A 251 12.66 -35.75 -35.64
C GLY A 251 13.22 -34.45 -36.21
N ASP A 252 14.44 -34.06 -35.83
CA ASP A 252 15.10 -32.84 -36.30
C ASP A 252 15.62 -33.00 -37.73
N CYS A 253 15.91 -34.22 -38.17
CA CYS A 253 16.57 -34.51 -39.44
C CYS A 253 15.58 -34.83 -40.57
N ASP A 254 15.85 -34.33 -41.77
CA ASP A 254 15.09 -34.69 -42.98
C ASP A 254 15.14 -36.20 -43.26
N SER A 255 16.28 -36.82 -42.95
CA SER A 255 16.51 -38.27 -43.00
C SER A 255 15.64 -39.06 -41.99
N GLY A 256 15.19 -38.40 -40.92
CA GLY A 256 14.49 -39.02 -39.79
C GLY A 256 15.40 -39.79 -38.83
N GLU A 257 16.72 -39.61 -38.91
CA GLU A 257 17.71 -40.32 -38.07
C GLU A 257 18.77 -39.33 -37.58
N CYS A 258 18.95 -39.21 -36.27
CA CYS A 258 19.97 -38.37 -35.65
C CYS A 258 21.05 -39.26 -35.04
N THR A 259 22.17 -39.43 -35.74
CA THR A 259 23.26 -40.31 -35.29
C THR A 259 24.46 -39.49 -34.87
N ASP A 260 24.97 -39.74 -33.66
CA ASP A 260 26.13 -39.02 -33.11
C ASP A 260 25.97 -37.48 -33.15
N SER A 261 24.75 -36.98 -32.92
CA SER A 261 24.37 -35.55 -32.98
C SER A 261 24.47 -34.91 -34.36
N THR A 262 24.38 -35.70 -35.42
CA THR A 262 24.39 -35.24 -36.81
C THR A 262 23.33 -35.97 -37.63
N CYS A 263 22.63 -35.21 -38.48
CA CYS A 263 21.80 -35.73 -39.56
C CYS A 263 22.70 -36.27 -40.68
#